data_AF-A0A2A3AV23-F1
#
_entry.id   AF-A0A2A3AV23-F1
#
_cell.length_a   1.000
_cell.length_b   1.000
_cell.length_c   1.000
_cell.angle_alpha   90.00
_cell.angle_beta   90.00
_cell.angle_gamma   90.00
#
_symmetry.space_group_name_H-M   'P 1'
#
loop_
_entity.id
_entity.type
_entity.pdbx_description
1 polymer ?
#
loop_
_entity_poly.entity_id
_entity_poly.type
_entity_poly.pdbx_seq_one_letter_code
_entity_poly.pdbx_strand_id
1 'polypeptide(L)'
;MATITPQKKSNAARHGFKTGEFIVYPAHGVGQIVAIDEQEVAGHKLELFVIDFQKDKMRLKVPVAKATSIGMRKLSEEDYVDRALKVVQGRARIKRTMWSRRAQEYDAKINSGDLISISEVVRDLYRADNQPEQSYSERQLYEAALDRMAREIAAVNRMSETEAVRLIEVNLNKGPKRGAKADNEEAEQEEAA
;
A
#
# COMPACT_ATOMS: atom_id res chain seq x y z
N MET A 1 -46.29 -24.95 -0.04
CA MET A 1 -45.40 -23.84 0.31
C MET A 1 -44.03 -24.41 0.64
N ALA A 2 -43.09 -24.40 -0.32
CA ALA A 2 -41.75 -24.94 -0.12
C ALA A 2 -40.86 -23.87 0.54
N THR A 3 -40.38 -24.17 1.75
CA THR A 3 -39.46 -23.34 2.52
C THR A 3 -38.05 -23.46 1.93
N ILE A 4 -37.58 -22.40 1.27
CA ILE A 4 -36.20 -22.29 0.79
C ILE A 4 -35.31 -21.98 2.00
N THR A 5 -34.55 -22.98 2.43
CA THR A 5 -33.51 -22.83 3.45
C THR A 5 -32.31 -22.10 2.82
N PRO A 6 -31.78 -21.00 3.41
CA PRO A 6 -30.61 -20.34 2.85
C PRO A 6 -29.38 -21.24 3.07
N GLN A 7 -28.83 -21.79 1.99
CA GLN A 7 -27.62 -22.58 2.03
C GLN A 7 -26.44 -21.71 2.47
N LYS A 8 -25.88 -22.06 3.63
CA LYS A 8 -24.65 -21.49 4.18
C LYS A 8 -23.47 -22.03 3.36
N LYS A 9 -23.22 -21.45 2.17
CA LYS A 9 -22.01 -21.73 1.37
C LYS A 9 -20.76 -21.47 2.24
N SER A 10 -19.83 -22.42 2.21
CA SER A 10 -18.72 -22.50 3.16
C SER A 10 -17.69 -21.36 3.00
N ASN A 11 -17.06 -21.00 4.12
CA ASN A 11 -15.97 -20.01 4.23
C ASN A 11 -14.81 -20.24 3.24
N ALA A 12 -14.64 -21.49 2.76
CA ALA A 12 -13.57 -21.88 1.84
C ALA A 12 -13.76 -21.26 0.44
N ALA A 13 -15.00 -21.10 -0.03
CA ALA A 13 -15.28 -20.52 -1.35
C ALA A 13 -14.98 -19.02 -1.42
N ARG A 14 -15.03 -18.33 -0.26
CA ARG A 14 -14.81 -16.88 -0.14
C ARG A 14 -13.39 -16.51 0.23
N HIS A 15 -12.44 -17.46 0.14
CA HIS A 15 -11.03 -17.27 0.47
C HIS A 15 -10.82 -16.64 1.87
N GLY A 16 -11.73 -16.91 2.81
CA GLY A 16 -11.68 -16.38 4.16
C GLY A 16 -12.09 -14.90 4.31
N PHE A 17 -12.57 -14.23 3.26
CA PHE A 17 -13.09 -12.86 3.33
C PHE A 17 -14.56 -12.83 3.78
N LYS A 18 -14.89 -11.87 4.64
CA LYS A 18 -16.25 -11.65 5.15
C LYS A 18 -16.76 -10.25 4.87
N THR A 19 -18.07 -10.09 4.82
CA THR A 19 -18.71 -8.77 4.83
C THR A 19 -18.37 -8.01 6.10
N GLY A 20 -18.06 -6.73 5.97
CA GLY A 20 -17.60 -5.84 7.04
C GLY A 20 -16.09 -5.86 7.28
N GLU A 21 -15.34 -6.78 6.67
CA GLU A 21 -13.88 -6.90 6.83
C GLU A 21 -13.14 -5.85 5.99
N PHE A 22 -12.05 -5.33 6.55
CA PHE A 22 -11.10 -4.46 5.84
C PHE A 22 -10.10 -5.30 5.06
N ILE A 23 -9.87 -4.91 3.82
CA ILE A 23 -8.99 -5.58 2.87
C ILE A 23 -8.10 -4.56 2.20
N VAL A 24 -6.99 -5.03 1.65
CA VAL A 24 -6.12 -4.22 0.79
C VAL A 24 -6.28 -4.71 -0.63
N TYR A 25 -6.62 -3.79 -1.52
CA TYR A 25 -6.67 -4.00 -2.95
C TYR A 25 -5.46 -3.32 -3.61
N PRO A 26 -4.62 -4.06 -4.35
CA PRO A 26 -3.51 -3.48 -5.11
C PRO A 26 -3.95 -2.28 -5.95
N ALA A 27 -3.17 -1.19 -6.00
CA ALA A 27 -3.51 0.07 -6.66
C ALA A 27 -4.70 0.89 -6.11
N HIS A 28 -5.58 0.38 -5.24
CA HIS A 28 -6.64 1.18 -4.57
C HIS A 28 -6.50 1.26 -3.04
N GLY A 29 -5.61 0.48 -2.44
CA GLY A 29 -5.29 0.55 -1.01
C GLY A 29 -6.34 -0.12 -0.16
N VAL A 30 -6.57 0.41 1.05
CA VAL A 30 -7.54 -0.18 1.98
C VAL A 30 -8.97 0.09 1.52
N GLY A 31 -9.78 -0.97 1.44
CA GLY A 31 -11.21 -0.92 1.22
C GLY A 31 -11.96 -1.79 2.23
N GLN A 32 -13.28 -1.63 2.29
CA GLN A 32 -14.14 -2.46 3.14
C GLN A 32 -15.11 -3.26 2.28
N ILE A 33 -15.27 -4.55 2.57
CA ILE A 33 -16.29 -5.39 1.91
C ILE A 33 -17.65 -5.02 2.46
N VAL A 34 -18.50 -4.33 1.69
CA VAL A 34 -19.84 -3.93 2.11
C VAL A 34 -20.83 -5.09 1.97
N ALA A 35 -20.77 -5.82 0.85
CA ALA A 35 -21.70 -6.89 0.54
C ALA A 35 -21.07 -7.93 -0.38
N ILE A 36 -21.70 -9.10 -0.44
CA ILE A 36 -21.41 -10.15 -1.42
C ILE A 36 -22.68 -10.29 -2.26
N ASP A 37 -22.57 -9.97 -3.53
CA ASP A 37 -23.65 -9.96 -4.52
C ASP A 37 -23.56 -11.23 -5.38
N GLU A 38 -24.70 -11.82 -5.75
CA GLU A 38 -24.75 -12.93 -6.71
C GLU A 38 -25.36 -12.41 -8.01
N GLN A 39 -24.57 -12.36 -9.09
CA GLN A 39 -25.03 -11.91 -10.40
C GLN A 39 -24.95 -13.05 -11.40
N GLU A 40 -26.01 -13.21 -12.19
CA GLU A 40 -26.04 -14.16 -13.29
C GLU A 40 -25.57 -13.49 -14.58
N VAL A 41 -24.46 -13.96 -15.14
CA VAL A 41 -23.90 -13.45 -16.40
C VAL A 41 -23.78 -14.63 -17.36
N ALA A 42 -24.42 -14.53 -18.52
CA ALA A 42 -24.43 -15.58 -19.54
C ALA A 42 -24.89 -16.97 -19.03
N GLY A 43 -25.87 -17.00 -18.11
CA GLY A 43 -26.40 -18.25 -17.52
C GLY A 43 -25.52 -18.88 -16.42
N HIS A 44 -24.41 -18.22 -16.05
CA HIS A 44 -23.55 -18.63 -14.95
C HIS A 44 -23.72 -17.69 -13.75
N LYS A 45 -23.95 -18.27 -12.56
CA LYS A 45 -24.02 -17.52 -11.30
C LYS A 45 -22.61 -17.19 -10.79
N LEU A 46 -22.30 -15.90 -10.69
CA LEU A 46 -21.03 -15.37 -10.20
C LEU A 46 -21.26 -14.66 -8.87
N GLU A 47 -20.50 -15.06 -7.84
CA GLU A 47 -20.40 -14.29 -6.59
C GLU A 47 -19.39 -13.14 -6.79
N LEU A 48 -19.77 -11.94 -6.37
CA LEU A 48 -19.02 -10.69 -6.49
C LEU A 48 -18.88 -10.02 -5.12
N PHE A 49 -17.66 -9.66 -4.74
CA PHE A 49 -17.42 -8.77 -3.60
C PHE A 49 -17.70 -7.34 -3.99
N VAL A 50 -18.54 -6.64 -3.22
CA VAL A 50 -18.74 -5.19 -3.31
C VAL A 50 -17.82 -4.53 -2.30
N ILE A 51 -16.76 -3.90 -2.78
CA ILE A 51 -15.73 -3.24 -1.96
C ILE A 51 -15.94 -1.73 -2.06
N ASP A 52 -16.02 -1.05 -0.91
CA ASP A 52 -16.13 0.40 -0.82
C ASP A 52 -14.80 1.00 -0.36
N PHE A 53 -14.30 1.97 -1.14
CA PHE A 53 -13.10 2.73 -0.84
C PHE A 53 -13.52 4.11 -0.37
N GLN A 54 -13.46 4.33 0.95
CA GLN A 54 -13.95 5.57 1.58
C GLN A 54 -13.23 6.82 1.07
N LYS A 55 -11.93 6.73 0.81
CA LYS A 55 -11.10 7.83 0.34
C LYS A 55 -11.44 8.24 -1.10
N ASP A 56 -11.51 7.26 -1.99
CA ASP A 56 -11.75 7.48 -3.43
C ASP A 56 -13.25 7.66 -3.74
N LYS A 57 -14.14 7.49 -2.74
CA LYS A 57 -15.61 7.44 -2.88
C LYS A 57 -16.04 6.50 -4.01
N MET A 58 -15.31 5.39 -4.16
CA MET A 58 -15.45 4.44 -5.26
C MET A 58 -15.92 3.08 -4.74
N ARG A 59 -16.76 2.40 -5.51
CA ARG A 59 -17.17 1.01 -5.26
C ARG A 59 -16.72 0.11 -6.40
N LEU A 60 -16.02 -0.96 -6.05
CA LEU A 60 -15.57 -1.99 -7.00
C LEU A 60 -16.32 -3.29 -6.76
N LYS A 61 -16.69 -3.94 -7.86
CA LYS A 61 -17.23 -5.31 -7.85
C LYS A 61 -16.15 -6.27 -8.34
N VAL A 62 -15.69 -7.17 -7.47
CA VAL A 62 -14.64 -8.13 -7.80
C VAL A 62 -15.18 -9.56 -7.71
N PRO A 63 -15.12 -10.38 -8.77
CA PRO A 63 -15.53 -11.78 -8.69
C PRO A 63 -14.74 -12.54 -7.64
N VAL A 64 -15.41 -13.33 -6.81
CA VAL A 64 -14.77 -14.08 -5.71
C VAL A 64 -13.66 -15.00 -6.23
N ALA A 65 -13.86 -15.61 -7.41
CA ALA A 65 -12.88 -16.47 -8.06
C ALA A 65 -11.58 -15.74 -8.45
N LYS A 66 -11.63 -14.42 -8.69
CA LYS A 66 -10.45 -13.63 -9.09
C LYS A 66 -9.81 -12.85 -7.94
N ALA A 67 -10.43 -12.82 -6.75
CA ALA A 67 -9.94 -12.04 -5.62
C ALA A 67 -8.44 -12.29 -5.32
N THR A 68 -8.05 -13.56 -5.14
CA THR A 68 -6.65 -13.92 -4.87
C THR A 68 -5.72 -13.66 -6.08
N SER A 69 -6.20 -13.91 -7.31
CA SER A 69 -5.39 -13.68 -8.52
C SER A 69 -5.05 -12.21 -8.78
N ILE A 70 -5.91 -11.30 -8.33
CA ILE A 70 -5.71 -9.85 -8.46
C ILE A 70 -4.81 -9.31 -7.34
N GLY A 71 -4.45 -10.14 -6.35
CA GLY A 71 -3.63 -9.75 -5.20
C GLY A 71 -4.42 -9.11 -4.06
N MET A 72 -5.74 -9.33 -4.02
CA MET A 72 -6.55 -8.90 -2.87
C MET A 72 -6.07 -9.64 -1.61
N ARG A 73 -5.75 -8.87 -0.57
CA ARG A 73 -5.25 -9.40 0.70
C ARG A 73 -6.02 -8.87 1.89
N LYS A 74 -5.88 -9.58 3.01
CA LYS A 74 -6.37 -9.09 4.30
C LYS A 74 -5.55 -7.90 4.77
N LEU A 75 -6.16 -7.07 5.60
CA LEU A 75 -5.46 -6.01 6.29
C LEU A 75 -4.31 -6.59 7.12
N SER A 76 -3.19 -5.86 7.17
CA SER A 76 -2.03 -6.23 7.99
C SER A 76 -2.37 -6.25 9.48
N GLU A 77 -1.65 -7.06 10.24
CA GLU A 77 -1.70 -7.02 11.71
C GLU A 77 -0.77 -5.92 12.26
N GLU A 78 -0.97 -5.54 13.53
CA GLU A 78 -0.17 -4.51 14.21
C GLU A 78 1.33 -4.85 14.17
N ASP A 79 1.71 -6.12 14.37
CA ASP A 79 3.11 -6.58 14.27
C ASP A 79 3.73 -6.31 12.89
N TYR A 80 2.93 -6.40 11.82
CA TYR A 80 3.40 -6.13 10.46
C TYR A 80 3.63 -4.64 10.24
N VAL A 81 2.77 -3.80 10.82
CA VAL A 81 2.92 -2.34 10.83
C VAL A 81 4.17 -1.92 11.58
N ASP A 82 4.46 -2.53 12.73
CA ASP A 82 5.67 -2.25 13.49
C ASP A 82 6.95 -2.60 12.71
N ARG A 83 6.92 -3.70 11.95
CA ARG A 83 8.03 -4.02 11.04
C ARG A 83 8.16 -3.00 9.91
N ALA A 84 7.07 -2.54 9.34
CA ALA A 84 7.06 -1.49 8.33
C ALA A 84 7.67 -0.19 8.86
N LEU A 85 7.28 0.25 10.07
CA LEU A 85 7.85 1.42 10.73
C LEU A 85 9.36 1.26 11.00
N LYS A 86 9.82 0.06 11.38
CA LYS A 86 11.27 -0.24 11.52
C LYS A 86 12.01 -0.16 10.17
N VAL A 87 11.39 -0.60 9.07
CA VAL A 87 11.98 -0.49 7.73
C VAL A 87 12.16 0.98 7.36
N VAL A 88 11.18 1.83 7.66
CA VAL A 88 11.22 3.28 7.41
C VAL A 88 12.35 3.97 8.20
N GLN A 89 12.66 3.51 9.42
CA GLN A 89 13.78 4.00 10.23
C GLN A 89 15.17 3.57 9.68
N GLY A 90 15.22 2.61 8.75
CA GLY A 90 16.47 2.08 8.21
C GLY A 90 17.22 3.08 7.31
N ARG A 91 18.45 2.72 6.92
CA ARG A 91 19.18 3.46 5.89
C ARG A 91 18.54 3.24 4.53
N ALA A 92 18.32 4.33 3.78
CA ALA A 92 17.90 4.28 2.39
C ALA A 92 18.91 3.47 1.56
N ARG A 93 18.40 2.55 0.73
CA ARG A 93 19.23 1.70 -0.14
C ARG A 93 18.93 2.05 -1.59
N ILE A 94 19.45 3.19 -2.03
CA ILE A 94 19.23 3.69 -3.39
C ILE A 94 20.17 2.96 -4.36
N LYS A 95 19.61 2.29 -5.37
CA LYS A 95 20.39 1.69 -6.46
C LYS A 95 20.90 2.77 -7.41
N ARG A 96 22.15 2.63 -7.88
CA ARG A 96 22.81 3.52 -8.87
C ARG A 96 22.34 3.24 -10.32
N THR A 97 21.03 3.14 -10.55
CA THR A 97 20.43 2.94 -11.88
C THR A 97 19.74 4.23 -12.37
N MET A 98 19.51 4.33 -13.69
CA MET A 98 18.75 5.44 -14.26
C MET A 98 17.39 5.61 -13.57
N TRP A 99 17.00 6.85 -13.27
CA TRP A 99 15.77 7.19 -12.55
C TRP A 99 14.53 6.53 -13.16
N SER A 100 14.40 6.50 -14.49
CA SER A 100 13.28 5.84 -15.18
C SER A 100 13.07 4.37 -14.75
N ARG A 101 14.16 3.59 -14.62
CA ARG A 101 14.08 2.21 -14.14
C ARG A 101 13.71 2.15 -12.66
N ARG A 102 14.24 3.05 -11.84
CA ARG A 102 13.89 3.15 -10.41
C ARG A 102 12.43 3.52 -10.19
N ALA A 103 11.92 4.51 -10.92
CA ALA A 103 10.55 4.96 -10.85
C ALA A 103 9.58 3.81 -11.20
N GLN A 104 9.90 3.01 -12.22
CA GLN A 104 9.13 1.81 -12.54
C GLN A 104 9.18 0.74 -11.45
N GLU A 105 10.36 0.49 -10.85
CA GLU A 105 10.48 -0.45 -9.71
C GLU A 105 9.68 0.04 -8.49
N TYR A 106 9.72 1.33 -8.19
CA TYR A 106 8.97 1.93 -7.08
C TYR A 106 7.48 1.95 -7.33
N ASP A 107 7.03 2.27 -8.54
CA ASP A 107 5.62 2.18 -8.92
C ASP A 107 5.12 0.73 -8.82
N ALA A 108 5.92 -0.25 -9.26
CA ALA A 108 5.60 -1.66 -9.09
C ALA A 108 5.52 -2.06 -7.60
N LYS A 109 6.40 -1.54 -6.74
CA LYS A 109 6.33 -1.75 -5.28
C LYS A 109 5.08 -1.12 -4.66
N ILE A 110 4.72 0.09 -5.08
CA ILE A 110 3.49 0.76 -4.61
C ILE A 110 2.25 -0.03 -5.05
N ASN A 111 2.23 -0.47 -6.31
CA ASN A 111 1.14 -1.24 -6.88
C ASN A 111 1.09 -2.70 -6.44
N SER A 112 2.18 -3.25 -5.88
CA SER A 112 2.19 -4.59 -5.28
C SER A 112 1.21 -4.71 -4.11
N GLY A 113 0.93 -3.59 -3.45
CA GLY A 113 0.10 -3.55 -2.26
C GLY A 113 0.73 -4.14 -1.01
N ASP A 114 2.03 -4.47 -0.98
CA ASP A 114 2.74 -4.91 0.23
C ASP A 114 3.25 -3.71 1.06
N LEU A 115 2.89 -3.68 2.35
CA LEU A 115 3.25 -2.57 3.24
C LEU A 115 4.76 -2.41 3.41
N ILE A 116 5.53 -3.51 3.45
CA ILE A 116 6.99 -3.44 3.57
C ILE A 116 7.60 -2.84 2.31
N SER A 117 7.17 -3.31 1.14
CA SER A 117 7.62 -2.78 -0.15
C SER A 117 7.32 -1.29 -0.30
N ILE A 118 6.14 -0.84 0.13
CA ILE A 118 5.77 0.59 0.15
C ILE A 118 6.67 1.37 1.12
N SER A 119 6.92 0.81 2.31
CA SER A 119 7.79 1.42 3.34
C SER A 119 9.22 1.65 2.85
N GLU A 120 9.75 0.74 2.02
CA GLU A 120 11.05 0.94 1.38
C GLU A 120 11.04 2.14 0.43
N VAL A 121 9.98 2.31 -0.37
CA VAL A 121 9.85 3.45 -1.30
C VAL A 121 9.76 4.76 -0.53
N VAL A 122 8.95 4.81 0.54
CA VAL A 122 8.84 5.98 1.42
C VAL A 122 10.21 6.33 2.02
N ARG A 123 10.94 5.34 2.54
CA ARG A 123 12.31 5.52 3.07
C ARG A 123 13.29 6.05 2.01
N ASP A 124 13.28 5.45 0.82
CA ASP A 124 14.29 5.74 -0.21
C ASP A 124 14.06 7.11 -0.89
N LEU A 125 12.80 7.52 -1.04
CA LEU A 125 12.40 8.81 -1.60
C LEU A 125 12.36 9.93 -0.57
N TYR A 126 12.24 9.63 0.74
CA TYR A 126 12.29 10.67 1.77
C TYR A 126 13.58 11.50 1.67
N ARG A 127 13.43 12.82 1.76
CA ARG A 127 14.52 13.80 1.84
C ARG A 127 14.21 14.72 3.02
N ALA A 128 15.24 15.02 3.81
CA ALA A 128 15.12 16.00 4.87
C ALA A 128 15.22 17.41 4.29
N ASP A 129 14.69 18.41 5.00
CA ASP A 129 14.64 19.82 4.57
C ASP A 129 16.03 20.45 4.30
N ASN A 130 17.10 19.79 4.75
CA ASN A 130 18.48 20.21 4.51
C ASN A 130 19.10 19.62 3.22
N GLN A 131 18.34 18.82 2.46
CA GLN A 131 18.76 18.23 1.19
C GLN A 131 18.13 18.99 0.01
N PRO A 132 18.70 18.87 -1.21
CA PRO A 132 18.13 19.47 -2.41
C PRO A 132 16.67 19.04 -2.61
N GLU A 133 15.88 19.96 -3.16
CA GLU A 133 14.46 19.73 -3.45
C GLU A 133 14.29 18.54 -4.41
N GLN A 134 13.33 17.67 -4.10
CA GLN A 134 13.02 16.49 -4.92
C GLN A 134 12.51 16.91 -6.28
N SER A 135 12.78 16.12 -7.32
CA SER A 135 12.13 16.34 -8.61
C SER A 135 10.61 16.18 -8.46
N TYR A 136 9.83 16.88 -9.29
CA TYR A 136 8.37 16.75 -9.28
C TYR A 136 7.90 15.29 -9.39
N SER A 137 8.57 14.49 -10.23
CA SER A 137 8.24 13.07 -10.40
C SER A 137 8.60 12.22 -9.18
N GLU A 138 9.66 12.56 -8.44
CA GLU A 138 10.04 11.89 -7.19
C GLU A 138 9.03 12.20 -6.09
N ARG A 139 8.65 13.46 -5.97
CA ARG A 139 7.66 13.93 -5.01
C ARG A 139 6.31 13.26 -5.21
N GLN A 140 5.84 13.16 -6.46
CA GLN A 140 4.57 12.50 -6.76
C GLN A 140 4.55 11.03 -6.33
N LEU A 141 5.67 10.33 -6.53
CA LEU A 141 5.81 8.93 -6.17
C LEU A 141 5.94 8.74 -4.64
N TYR A 142 6.62 9.67 -3.96
CA TYR A 142 6.69 9.71 -2.51
C TYR A 142 5.31 9.97 -1.89
N GLU A 143 4.57 10.96 -2.37
CA GLU A 143 3.21 11.27 -1.90
C GLU A 143 2.28 10.07 -2.12
N ALA A 144 2.37 9.41 -3.28
CA ALA A 144 1.60 8.20 -3.55
C ALA A 144 1.97 7.06 -2.57
N ALA A 145 3.26 6.82 -2.31
CA ALA A 145 3.68 5.78 -1.37
C ALA A 145 3.26 6.11 0.08
N LEU A 146 3.42 7.36 0.50
CA LEU A 146 3.07 7.85 1.82
C LEU A 146 1.57 7.71 2.08
N ASP A 147 0.73 8.12 1.13
CA ASP A 147 -0.72 8.00 1.22
C ASP A 147 -1.15 6.52 1.33
N ARG A 148 -0.53 5.61 0.59
CA ARG A 148 -0.83 4.16 0.69
C ARG A 148 -0.45 3.58 2.05
N MET A 149 0.74 3.91 2.53
CA MET A 149 1.23 3.47 3.82
C MET A 149 0.36 4.02 4.96
N ALA A 150 0.06 5.32 4.92
CA ALA A 150 -0.76 5.99 5.92
C ALA A 150 -2.17 5.40 6.01
N ARG A 151 -2.78 5.08 4.86
CA ARG A 151 -4.10 4.44 4.80
C ARG A 151 -4.13 3.09 5.50
N GLU A 152 -3.09 2.29 5.30
CA GLU A 152 -3.01 0.98 5.93
C GLU A 152 -2.77 1.09 7.44
N ILE A 153 -1.85 1.95 7.86
CA ILE A 153 -1.58 2.18 9.29
C ILE A 153 -2.81 2.76 10.00
N ALA A 154 -3.51 3.70 9.37
CA ALA A 154 -4.75 4.28 9.90
C ALA A 154 -5.84 3.21 10.11
N ALA A 155 -6.01 2.31 9.14
CA ALA A 155 -6.99 1.23 9.23
C ALA A 155 -6.64 0.18 10.30
N VAL A 156 -5.35 -0.16 10.45
CA VAL A 156 -4.87 -1.12 11.46
C VAL A 156 -4.97 -0.54 12.86
N ASN A 157 -4.37 0.63 13.08
CA ASN A 157 -4.29 1.25 14.41
C ASN A 157 -5.56 2.04 14.78
N ARG A 158 -6.58 2.05 13.92
CA ARG A 158 -7.86 2.78 14.10
C ARG A 158 -7.65 4.26 14.44
N MET A 159 -6.73 4.90 13.74
CA MET A 159 -6.39 6.31 13.88
C MET A 159 -6.71 7.09 12.62
N SER A 160 -6.64 8.42 12.67
CA SER A 160 -6.81 9.23 11.47
C SER A 160 -5.61 9.11 10.53
N GLU A 161 -5.83 9.31 9.24
CA GLU A 161 -4.77 9.35 8.22
C GLU A 161 -3.71 10.41 8.55
N THR A 162 -4.12 11.57 9.05
CA THR A 162 -3.22 12.64 9.49
C THR A 162 -2.32 12.20 10.65
N GLU A 163 -2.84 11.43 11.61
CA GLU A 163 -2.03 10.88 12.70
C GLU A 163 -1.07 9.80 12.19
N ALA A 164 -1.52 8.96 11.27
CA ALA A 164 -0.67 7.95 10.64
C ALA A 164 0.49 8.59 9.86
N VAL A 165 0.24 9.67 9.10
CA VAL A 165 1.30 10.43 8.40
C VAL A 165 2.31 10.99 9.41
N ARG A 166 1.84 11.64 10.48
CA ARG A 166 2.74 12.15 11.54
C ARG A 166 3.57 11.04 12.18
N LEU A 167 2.97 9.87 12.42
CA LEU A 167 3.69 8.72 12.96
C LEU A 167 4.79 8.26 12.00
N ILE A 168 4.51 8.20 10.69
CA ILE A 168 5.50 7.85 9.66
C ILE A 168 6.63 8.88 9.64
N GLU A 169 6.32 10.19 9.61
CA GLU A 169 7.30 11.28 9.62
C GLU A 169 8.20 11.28 10.86
N VAL A 170 7.62 11.03 12.04
CA VAL A 170 8.40 10.90 13.28
C VAL A 170 9.36 9.71 13.20
N ASN A 171 8.96 8.60 12.59
CA ASN A 171 9.83 7.44 12.41
C ASN A 171 10.90 7.66 11.34
N LEU A 172 10.59 8.39 10.27
CA LEU A 172 11.57 8.83 9.26
C LEU A 172 12.67 9.70 9.88
N ASN A 173 12.29 10.64 10.74
CA ASN A 173 13.23 11.53 11.43
C ASN A 173 14.11 10.84 12.48
N LYS A 174 13.69 9.67 12.99
CA LYS A 174 14.49 8.85 13.91
C LYS A 174 15.58 8.03 13.22
N GLY A 175 15.51 7.91 11.89
CA GLY A 175 16.53 7.21 11.11
C GLY A 175 17.92 7.86 11.27
N PRO A 176 19.01 7.13 10.99
CA PRO A 176 20.36 7.67 11.09
C PRO A 176 20.48 8.92 10.22
N LYS A 177 20.85 10.06 10.82
CA LYS A 177 21.09 11.33 10.12
C LYS A 177 21.97 11.06 8.90
N ARG A 178 21.41 11.25 7.70
CA ARG A 178 22.15 11.16 6.43
C ARG A 178 23.22 12.24 6.48
N GLY A 179 24.47 11.84 6.70
CA GLY A 179 25.60 12.76 6.66
C GLY A 179 25.76 13.26 5.22
N ALA A 180 25.56 14.55 5.01
CA ALA A 180 25.65 15.23 3.72
C ALA A 180 27.01 15.08 3.00
N LYS A 181 28.03 14.54 3.66
CA LYS A 181 29.37 14.35 3.07
C LYS A 181 29.48 13.14 2.12
N ALA A 182 28.78 12.03 2.38
CA ALA A 182 28.96 10.83 1.57
C ALA A 182 28.29 10.95 0.18
N ASP A 183 27.15 11.63 0.09
CA ASP A 183 26.43 11.80 -1.17
C ASP A 183 27.04 12.92 -2.05
N ASN A 184 27.75 13.90 -1.47
CA ASN A 184 28.29 15.05 -2.21
C ASN A 184 29.77 14.87 -2.63
N GLU A 185 30.61 14.24 -1.80
CA GLU A 185 32.01 13.97 -2.16
C GLU A 185 32.14 12.88 -3.26
N GLU A 186 31.17 11.97 -3.37
CA GLU A 186 31.12 10.97 -4.46
C GLU A 186 30.52 11.52 -5.76
N ALA A 187 29.64 12.52 -5.69
CA ALA A 187 29.07 13.18 -6.87
C ALA A 187 30.09 14.10 -7.57
N GLU A 188 30.93 14.81 -6.82
CA GLU A 188 31.95 15.73 -7.37
C GLU A 188 33.18 14.99 -7.96
N GLN A 189 33.49 13.77 -7.51
CA GLN A 189 34.62 13.00 -8.04
C GLN A 189 34.35 12.33 -9.40
N GLU A 190 33.08 12.10 -9.76
CA GLU A 190 32.69 11.48 -11.04
C GLU A 190 32.31 12.50 -12.13
N GLU A 191 32.02 13.76 -11.80
CA GLU A 191 31.86 14.81 -12.82
C GLU A 191 33.22 15.23 -13.43
N ALA A 192 34.32 14.89 -12.75
CA ALA A 192 35.69 15.18 -13.17
C ALA A 192 36.43 14.03 -13.89
N ALA A 193 35.77 12.88 -14.12
CA ALA A 193 36.37 11.67 -14.73
C ALA A 193 35.60 11.21 -15.98
#